data_AF-A0A821Q2Y8-F1
#
_entry.id   AF-A0A821Q2Y8-F1
#
_cell.length_a   1.000
_cell.length_b   1.000
_cell.length_c   1.000
_cell.angle_alpha   90.00
_cell.angle_beta   90.00
_cell.angle_gamma   90.00
#
_symmetry.space_group_name_H-M   'P 1'
#
loop_
_entity.id
_entity.type
_entity.pdbx_description
1 polymer ?
#
loop_
_entity_poly.entity_id
_entity_poly.type
_entity_poly.pdbx_seq_one_letter_code
_entity_poly.pdbx_strand_id
1 'polypeptide(L)'
;MVIPGVTLFFTYPWIHNIGHSLFDALYPAYAALIRFPPRHLRPFRLLCAIDNCEGCSQGDIFNRFAGLGIIKHYILNNMSIGSWFVFDELVMGSGMMCQRCTQPNLQLPGGVELDGSRLFRDRMYVQHGIIPPTRRRKHSAEGRNRQYVLR
;
A
#
# COMPACT_ATOMS: atom_id res chain seq x y z
N MET A 1 10.18 -22.98 7.13
CA MET A 1 8.71 -22.82 7.01
C MET A 1 8.40 -22.10 5.71
N VAL A 2 7.43 -22.58 4.94
CA VAL A 2 7.00 -21.93 3.69
C VAL A 2 5.83 -20.99 3.97
N ILE A 3 5.87 -19.77 3.42
CA ILE A 3 4.81 -18.75 3.52
C ILE A 3 4.12 -18.68 2.15
N PRO A 4 2.86 -19.15 2.05
CA PRO A 4 2.23 -19.37 0.76
C PRO A 4 1.67 -18.10 0.12
N GLY A 5 1.67 -18.03 -1.21
CA GLY A 5 1.09 -16.93 -1.99
C GLY A 5 1.93 -15.64 -1.99
N VAL A 6 1.31 -14.54 -2.44
CA VAL A 6 2.00 -13.26 -2.67
C VAL A 6 2.22 -12.53 -1.35
N THR A 7 3.48 -12.19 -1.07
CA THR A 7 3.89 -11.30 0.00
C THR A 7 4.51 -10.05 -0.58
N LEU A 8 4.03 -8.87 -0.15
CA LEU A 8 4.56 -7.57 -0.52
C LEU A 8 5.39 -7.02 0.64
N PHE A 9 6.69 -6.85 0.42
CA PHE A 9 7.61 -6.32 1.42
C PHE A 9 7.85 -4.83 1.25
N PHE A 10 7.81 -4.09 2.34
CA PHE A 10 8.29 -2.71 2.38
C PHE A 10 8.70 -2.28 3.80
N THR A 11 9.52 -1.24 3.86
CA THR A 11 9.91 -0.58 5.10
C THR A 11 9.23 0.78 5.18
N TYR A 12 8.99 1.26 6.39
CA TYR A 12 8.26 2.51 6.56
C TYR A 12 8.60 3.19 7.89
N PRO A 13 9.20 4.40 7.86
CA PRO A 13 9.71 5.06 9.06
C PRO A 13 8.71 5.95 9.81
N TRP A 14 7.61 6.40 9.19
CA TRP A 14 6.74 7.46 9.78
C TRP A 14 5.45 6.96 10.42
N ILE A 15 5.47 5.83 11.13
CA ILE A 15 4.27 5.05 11.55
C ILE A 15 3.15 5.78 12.29
N HIS A 16 3.41 6.97 12.78
CA HIS A 16 2.41 7.84 13.40
C HIS A 16 1.65 8.74 12.40
N ASN A 17 2.02 8.79 11.12
CA ASN A 17 1.40 9.65 10.11
C ASN A 17 0.81 8.85 8.94
N ILE A 18 -0.51 8.85 8.83
CA ILE A 18 -1.24 8.07 7.80
C ILE A 18 -0.96 8.53 6.38
N GLY A 19 -0.77 9.83 6.16
CA GLY A 19 -0.41 10.37 4.85
C GLY A 19 0.92 9.79 4.38
N HIS A 20 1.95 9.85 5.22
CA HIS A 20 3.27 9.28 4.91
C HIS A 20 3.22 7.75 4.76
N SER A 21 2.41 7.07 5.57
CA SER A 21 2.22 5.61 5.44
C SER A 21 1.68 5.18 4.09
N LEU A 22 0.65 5.87 3.64
CA LEU A 22 0.00 5.55 2.38
C LEU A 22 0.88 5.99 1.22
N PHE A 23 1.40 7.22 1.26
CA PHE A 23 2.09 7.82 0.14
C PHE A 23 3.55 7.36 0.01
N ASP A 24 4.31 7.30 1.10
CA ASP A 24 5.74 7.01 1.05
C ASP A 24 6.08 5.52 1.16
N ALA A 25 5.13 4.69 1.58
CA ALA A 25 5.37 3.27 1.79
C ALA A 25 4.41 2.36 1.03
N LEU A 26 3.12 2.34 1.42
CA LEU A 26 2.18 1.36 0.87
C LEU A 26 1.92 1.57 -0.63
N TYR A 27 1.77 2.82 -1.09
CA TYR A 27 1.59 3.14 -2.50
C TYR A 27 2.81 2.71 -3.36
N PRO A 28 4.06 3.07 -3.02
CA PRO A 28 5.22 2.57 -3.75
C PRO A 28 5.38 1.06 -3.77
N ALA A 29 5.09 0.41 -2.65
CA ALA A 29 5.08 -1.05 -2.59
C ALA A 29 4.03 -1.62 -3.56
N TYR A 30 2.82 -1.07 -3.56
CA TYR A 30 1.76 -1.48 -4.48
C TYR A 30 2.09 -1.20 -5.94
N ALA A 31 2.74 -0.06 -6.24
CA ALA A 31 3.21 0.28 -7.57
C ALA A 31 4.25 -0.72 -8.10
N ALA A 32 5.07 -1.31 -7.22
CA ALA A 32 5.94 -2.42 -7.58
C ALA A 32 5.13 -3.70 -7.86
N LEU A 33 4.09 -3.99 -7.07
CA LEU A 33 3.24 -5.18 -7.24
C LEU A 33 2.43 -5.16 -8.54
N ILE A 34 1.89 -4.01 -8.96
CA ILE A 34 1.07 -3.91 -10.19
C ILE A 34 1.87 -4.20 -11.47
N ARG A 35 3.21 -4.12 -11.41
CA ARG A 35 4.11 -4.52 -12.52
C ARG A 35 4.08 -6.03 -12.79
N PHE A 36 3.55 -6.82 -11.87
CA PHE A 36 3.43 -8.27 -11.99
C PHE A 36 1.95 -8.70 -12.05
N PRO A 37 1.20 -8.38 -13.12
CA PRO A 37 -0.17 -8.84 -13.27
C PRO A 37 -0.21 -10.39 -13.38
N PRO A 38 -1.27 -11.06 -12.87
CA PRO A 38 -2.46 -10.49 -12.22
C PRO A 38 -2.33 -10.35 -10.69
N ARG A 39 -1.12 -10.33 -10.12
CA ARG A 39 -0.92 -10.57 -8.67
C ARG A 39 -1.58 -9.52 -7.78
N HIS A 40 -1.62 -8.27 -8.22
CA HIS A 40 -2.28 -7.16 -7.53
C HIS A 40 -3.83 -7.26 -7.47
N LEU A 41 -4.45 -8.18 -8.24
CA LEU A 41 -5.90 -8.38 -8.26
C LEU A 41 -6.39 -9.30 -7.13
N ARG A 42 -5.49 -10.10 -6.53
CA ARG A 42 -5.82 -11.04 -5.45
C ARG A 42 -5.44 -10.44 -4.09
N PRO A 43 -5.99 -10.98 -2.98
CA PRO A 43 -5.45 -10.73 -1.65
C PRO A 43 -3.97 -11.11 -1.57
N PHE A 44 -3.18 -10.34 -0.83
CA PHE A 44 -1.76 -10.58 -0.57
C PHE A 44 -1.44 -10.29 0.89
N ARG A 45 -0.29 -10.78 1.37
CA ARG A 45 0.22 -10.42 2.70
C ARG A 45 1.16 -9.25 2.60
N LEU A 46 1.23 -8.45 3.65
CA LEU A 46 2.29 -7.48 3.81
C LEU A 46 3.37 -8.06 4.72
N LEU A 47 4.63 -7.87 4.34
CA LEU A 47 5.76 -8.01 5.26
C LEU A 47 6.29 -6.62 5.52
N CYS A 48 5.96 -6.06 6.68
CA CYS A 48 6.34 -4.69 7.00
C CYS A 48 7.48 -4.67 8.02
N ALA A 49 8.57 -3.98 7.68
CA ALA A 49 9.56 -3.57 8.67
C ALA A 49 9.02 -2.35 9.43
N ILE A 50 8.29 -2.65 10.51
CA ILE A 50 7.67 -1.69 11.41
C ILE A 50 8.39 -1.78 12.75
N ASP A 51 8.86 -0.65 13.25
CA ASP A 51 9.26 -0.52 14.66
C ASP A 51 8.02 -0.69 15.54
N ASN A 52 8.18 -1.37 16.67
CA ASN A 52 7.08 -1.74 17.55
C ASN A 52 6.37 -0.49 18.10
N CYS A 53 5.32 -0.03 17.41
CA CYS A 53 4.51 1.11 17.82
C CYS A 53 3.24 0.63 18.52
N GLU A 54 3.23 0.74 19.85
CA GLU A 54 1.99 0.65 20.63
C GLU A 54 1.12 1.89 20.33
N GLY A 55 -0.06 1.66 19.75
CA GLY A 55 -1.04 2.73 19.47
C GLY A 55 -1.10 3.23 18.03
N CYS A 56 -0.27 2.72 17.12
CA CYS A 56 -0.36 3.08 15.71
C CYS A 56 -1.58 2.43 15.03
N SER A 57 -2.63 3.22 14.80
CA SER A 57 -3.92 2.83 14.20
C SER A 57 -3.86 2.44 12.71
N GLN A 58 -2.67 2.46 12.12
CA GLN A 58 -2.47 2.25 10.68
C GLN A 58 -2.51 0.78 10.26
N GLY A 59 -2.28 -0.13 11.21
CA GLY A 59 -2.27 -1.57 10.97
C GLY A 59 -3.59 -2.07 10.38
N ASP A 60 -4.72 -1.51 10.81
CA ASP A 60 -6.04 -1.91 10.31
C ASP A 60 -6.24 -1.56 8.83
N ILE A 61 -5.79 -0.37 8.42
CA ILE A 61 -5.86 0.08 7.02
C ILE A 61 -4.97 -0.81 6.16
N PHE A 62 -3.75 -1.10 6.61
CA PHE A 62 -2.80 -1.95 5.88
C PHE A 62 -3.29 -3.39 5.77
N ASN A 63 -3.80 -3.95 6.88
CA ASN A 63 -4.35 -5.30 6.94
C ASN A 63 -5.52 -5.45 5.97
N ARG A 64 -6.46 -4.49 6.01
CA ARG A 64 -7.61 -4.46 5.10
C ARG A 64 -7.19 -4.28 3.64
N PHE A 65 -6.27 -3.37 3.35
CA PHE A 65 -5.78 -3.18 1.97
C PHE A 65 -5.13 -4.45 1.39
N ALA A 66 -4.39 -5.18 2.20
CA ALA A 66 -3.71 -6.41 1.80
C ALA A 66 -4.69 -7.57 1.60
N GLY A 67 -5.66 -7.72 2.52
CA GLY A 67 -6.67 -8.77 2.49
C GLY A 67 -6.22 -10.10 3.10
N LEU A 68 -4.91 -10.37 3.24
CA LEU A 68 -4.37 -11.52 3.99
C LEU A 68 -3.59 -11.12 5.25
N GLY A 69 -3.56 -9.82 5.56
CA GLY A 69 -2.92 -9.28 6.75
C GLY A 69 -1.42 -9.03 6.68
N ILE A 70 -0.86 -8.77 7.86
CA ILE A 70 0.49 -8.23 8.04
C ILE A 70 1.33 -9.21 8.83
N ILE A 71 2.49 -9.56 8.29
CA ILE A 71 3.60 -10.18 9.00
C ILE A 71 4.52 -9.05 9.44
N LYS A 72 4.73 -8.90 10.76
CA LYS A 72 5.66 -7.91 11.29
C LYS A 72 7.08 -8.46 11.17
N HIS A 73 7.97 -7.72 10.51
CA HIS A 73 9.34 -8.18 10.26
C HIS A 73 10.09 -8.57 11.53
N TYR A 74 9.92 -7.82 12.64
CA TYR A 74 10.59 -8.15 13.91
C TYR A 74 10.14 -9.50 14.49
N ILE A 75 8.87 -9.90 14.28
CA ILE A 75 8.38 -11.22 14.70
C ILE A 75 9.07 -12.30 13.87
N LEU A 76 9.11 -12.11 12.55
CA LEU A 76 9.78 -13.06 11.66
C LEU A 76 11.27 -13.20 11.96
N ASN A 77 11.94 -12.07 12.27
CA ASN A 77 13.35 -12.04 12.66
C ASN A 77 13.60 -12.73 14.01
N ASN A 78 12.70 -12.60 14.98
CA ASN A 78 12.82 -13.31 16.25
C ASN A 78 12.60 -14.82 16.07
N MET A 79 11.71 -15.22 15.17
CA MET A 79 11.44 -16.62 14.86
C MET A 79 12.50 -17.26 13.94
N SER A 80 13.34 -16.47 13.26
CA SER A 80 14.38 -17.00 12.37
C SER A 80 15.62 -17.51 13.10
N ILE A 81 15.67 -17.40 14.43
CA ILE A 81 16.71 -18.01 15.25
C ILE A 81 16.62 -19.53 15.09
N GLY A 82 17.54 -20.10 14.31
CA GLY A 82 17.60 -21.54 14.02
C GLY A 82 16.59 -22.02 12.98
N SER A 83 15.88 -21.13 12.27
CA SER A 83 14.91 -21.53 11.25
C SER A 83 14.89 -20.59 10.04
N TRP A 84 14.63 -21.16 8.85
CA TRP A 84 14.50 -20.40 7.60
C TRP A 84 13.04 -20.23 7.20
N PHE A 85 12.70 -19.03 6.72
CA PHE A 85 11.43 -18.74 6.07
C PHE A 85 11.62 -18.66 4.57
N VAL A 86 10.77 -19.37 3.84
CA VAL A 86 10.76 -19.37 2.37
C VAL A 86 9.41 -18.82 1.93
N PHE A 87 9.40 -17.86 1.02
CA PHE A 87 8.18 -17.29 0.46
C PHE A 87 7.92 -17.92 -0.91
N ASP A 88 6.67 -18.31 -1.19
CA ASP A 88 6.29 -18.73 -2.54
C ASP A 88 6.57 -17.59 -3.54
N GLU A 89 6.10 -16.40 -3.19
CA GLU A 89 6.30 -15.17 -3.96
C GLU A 89 6.54 -14.01 -3.01
N LEU A 90 7.69 -13.35 -3.18
CA LEU A 90 8.03 -12.11 -2.48
C LEU A 90 8.24 -11.00 -3.50
N VAL A 91 7.38 -9.99 -3.46
CA VAL A 91 7.60 -8.74 -4.20
C VAL A 91 8.19 -7.74 -3.22
N MET A 92 9.43 -7.32 -3.48
CA MET A 92 10.01 -6.20 -2.76
C MET A 92 9.47 -4.90 -3.35
N GLY A 93 9.05 -3.99 -2.48
CA GLY A 93 8.65 -2.64 -2.87
C GLY A 93 9.76 -1.92 -3.63
N SER A 94 9.44 -0.73 -4.17
CA SER A 94 10.33 0.03 -5.05
C SER A 94 11.67 0.44 -4.43
N GLY A 95 11.86 0.32 -3.12
CA GLY A 95 13.01 0.87 -2.39
C GLY A 95 13.05 2.41 -2.37
N MET A 96 12.06 3.05 -2.99
CA MET A 96 11.96 4.50 -3.19
C MET A 96 10.65 4.98 -2.59
N MET A 97 10.76 5.93 -1.66
CA MET A 97 9.61 6.64 -1.09
C MET A 97 9.11 7.70 -2.08
N CYS A 98 7.85 8.13 -1.96
CA CYS A 98 7.28 9.21 -2.79
C CYS A 98 7.74 10.61 -2.37
N GLN A 99 8.95 10.77 -1.83
CA GLN A 99 9.29 11.96 -1.06
C GLN A 99 9.27 13.29 -1.84
N ARG A 100 9.28 13.30 -3.18
CA ARG A 100 9.33 14.56 -3.97
C ARG A 100 8.71 14.42 -5.36
N CYS A 101 7.38 14.41 -5.45
CA CYS A 101 6.68 14.51 -6.73
C CYS A 101 6.22 15.96 -7.00
N THR A 102 7.16 16.89 -7.20
CA THR A 102 6.83 18.27 -7.63
C THR A 102 6.56 18.36 -9.14
N GLN A 103 6.90 17.32 -9.90
CA GLN A 103 6.59 17.19 -11.31
C GLN A 103 5.64 16.01 -11.54
N PRO A 104 4.50 16.21 -12.24
CA PRO A 104 3.54 15.13 -12.54
C PRO A 104 4.16 13.92 -13.25
N ASN A 105 5.24 14.15 -14.00
CA ASN A 105 5.95 13.13 -14.77
C ASN A 105 7.07 12.42 -13.97
N LEU A 106 7.39 12.90 -12.76
CA LEU A 106 8.34 12.28 -11.81
C LEU A 106 7.58 11.71 -10.60
N GLN A 107 6.41 11.13 -10.84
CA GLN A 107 5.82 10.19 -9.90
C GLN A 107 6.73 8.96 -9.77
N LEU A 108 6.50 8.10 -8.77
CA LEU A 108 7.17 6.80 -8.70
C LEU A 108 7.23 6.15 -10.08
N PRO A 109 8.36 5.54 -10.48
CA PRO A 109 8.51 4.94 -11.80
C PRO A 109 7.31 4.06 -12.17
N GLY A 110 6.59 4.43 -13.23
CA GLY A 110 5.40 3.71 -13.72
C GLY A 110 4.08 4.10 -13.06
N GLY A 111 4.01 5.06 -12.14
CA GLY A 111 2.73 5.46 -11.50
C GLY A 111 1.67 5.94 -12.50
N VAL A 112 2.05 6.71 -13.52
CA VAL A 112 1.15 7.16 -14.60
C VAL A 112 0.91 6.07 -15.63
N GLU A 113 1.98 5.41 -16.11
CA GLU A 113 1.91 4.36 -17.14
C GLU A 113 1.10 3.15 -16.69
N LEU A 114 1.17 2.80 -15.41
CA LEU A 114 0.48 1.67 -14.82
C LEU A 114 -0.88 2.07 -14.23
N ASP A 115 -1.28 3.35 -14.35
CA ASP A 115 -2.50 3.90 -13.74
C ASP A 115 -2.57 3.60 -12.22
N GLY A 116 -1.41 3.64 -11.57
CA GLY A 116 -1.16 3.13 -10.23
C GLY A 116 -2.01 3.81 -9.17
N SER A 117 -2.15 5.14 -9.22
CA SER A 117 -2.98 5.90 -8.28
C SER A 117 -4.45 5.48 -8.35
N ARG A 118 -4.97 5.21 -9.57
CA ARG A 118 -6.34 4.73 -9.72
C ARG A 118 -6.48 3.32 -9.17
N LEU A 119 -5.58 2.40 -9.54
CA LEU A 119 -5.61 1.02 -9.08
C LEU A 119 -5.50 0.92 -7.55
N PHE A 120 -4.63 1.73 -6.95
CA PHE A 120 -4.47 1.82 -5.50
C PHE A 120 -5.76 2.27 -4.81
N ARG A 121 -6.36 3.37 -5.31
CA ARG A 121 -7.64 3.89 -4.81
C ARG A 121 -8.76 2.86 -4.97
N ASP A 122 -8.88 2.24 -6.15
CA ASP A 122 -9.92 1.26 -6.44
C ASP A 122 -9.79 0.04 -5.52
N ARG A 123 -8.56 -0.41 -5.26
CA ARG A 123 -8.32 -1.47 -4.27
C ARG A 123 -8.74 -1.06 -2.87
N MET A 124 -8.41 0.16 -2.42
CA MET A 124 -8.90 0.68 -1.14
C MET A 124 -10.42 0.64 -1.07
N TYR A 125 -11.12 1.13 -2.08
CA TYR A 125 -12.59 1.06 -2.11
C TYR A 125 -13.10 -0.38 -2.02
N VAL A 126 -12.59 -1.29 -2.86
CA VAL A 126 -13.03 -2.69 -2.90
C VAL A 126 -12.81 -3.38 -1.55
N GLN A 127 -11.67 -3.18 -0.89
CA GLN A 127 -11.40 -3.78 0.43
C GLN A 127 -12.27 -3.20 1.56
N HIS A 128 -12.91 -2.05 1.32
CA HIS A 128 -13.89 -1.44 2.19
C HIS A 128 -15.35 -1.71 1.75
N GLY A 129 -15.58 -2.56 0.73
CA GLY A 129 -16.91 -2.86 0.21
C GLY A 129 -17.55 -1.70 -0.55
N ILE A 130 -16.76 -0.72 -0.98
CA ILE A 130 -17.19 0.46 -1.73
C ILE A 130 -16.97 0.19 -3.23
N ILE A 131 -17.94 0.53 -4.05
CA ILE A 131 -17.84 0.43 -5.51
C ILE A 131 -16.97 1.59 -6.03
N PRO A 132 -15.85 1.34 -6.72
CA PRO A 132 -15.02 2.40 -7.26
C PRO A 132 -15.75 3.24 -8.32
N PRO A 133 -15.47 4.55 -8.41
CA PRO A 133 -16.12 5.41 -9.39
C PRO A 133 -15.71 5.04 -10.82
N THR A 134 -16.69 4.79 -11.69
CA THR A 134 -16.53 4.38 -13.09
C THR A 134 -16.08 5.50 -14.06
N ARG A 135 -16.14 6.78 -13.65
CA ARG A 135 -15.74 7.93 -14.49
C ARG A 135 -14.75 8.83 -13.78
N ARG A 136 -13.65 9.19 -14.46
CA ARG A 136 -12.91 10.43 -14.17
C ARG A 136 -13.86 11.59 -14.42
N ARG A 137 -14.49 12.14 -13.38
CA ARG A 137 -15.09 13.47 -13.48
C ARG A 137 -13.94 14.44 -13.78
N LYS A 138 -14.07 15.28 -14.82
CA LYS A 138 -13.03 16.26 -15.24
C LYS A 138 -12.55 17.20 -14.12
N HIS A 139 -13.25 17.23 -12.99
CA HIS A 139 -12.88 17.97 -11.79
C HIS A 139 -13.03 17.05 -10.58
N SER A 140 -11.92 16.53 -10.07
CA SER A 140 -11.91 15.81 -8.79
C SER A 140 -11.74 16.81 -7.65
N ALA A 141 -12.81 17.04 -6.90
CA ALA A 141 -12.81 17.57 -5.54
C ALA A 141 -13.91 16.81 -4.78
N GLU A 142 -13.72 15.50 -4.61
CA GLU A 142 -14.67 14.70 -3.81
C GLU A 142 -14.71 15.25 -2.37
N GLY A 143 -15.91 15.57 -1.89
CA GLY A 143 -16.14 16.19 -0.57
C GLY A 143 -16.58 17.66 -0.58
N ARG A 144 -16.64 18.36 -1.73
CA ARG A 144 -17.27 19.70 -1.77
C ARG A 144 -18.79 19.59 -1.65
N ASN A 145 -19.28 19.56 -0.42
CA ASN A 145 -20.66 19.94 -0.14
C ASN A 145 -20.85 21.38 -0.65
N ARG A 146 -21.79 21.56 -1.60
CA ARG A 146 -22.11 22.85 -2.23
C ARG A 146 -22.68 23.91 -1.27
N GLN A 147 -22.75 23.64 0.04
CA GLN A 147 -23.42 24.50 1.01
C GLN A 147 -22.53 25.55 1.71
N TYR A 148 -21.22 25.59 1.44
CA TYR A 148 -20.32 26.58 2.08
C TYR A 148 -19.50 27.42 1.08
N VAL A 149 -20.12 27.84 -0.02
CA VAL A 149 -19.61 28.99 -0.78
C VAL A 149 -20.78 29.93 -1.03
N LEU A 150 -21.12 30.71 -0.01
CA LEU A 150 -21.72 32.04 -0.09
C LEU A 150 -21.71 32.64 1.32
N ARG A 151 -20.63 33.37 1.62
CA ARG A 151 -20.62 34.67 2.32
C ARG A 151 -19.24 35.27 2.19
#